data_AF-A0A4S8PJ08-F1
#
_entry.id   AF-A0A4S8PJ08-F1
#
_cell.length_a   1.000
_cell.length_b   1.000
_cell.length_c   1.000
_cell.angle_alpha   90.00
_cell.angle_beta   90.00
_cell.angle_gamma   90.00
#
_symmetry.space_group_name_H-M   'P 1'
#
loop_
_entity.id
_entity.type
_entity.pdbx_description
1 polymer ?
#
loop_
_entity_poly.entity_id
_entity_poly.type
_entity_poly.pdbx_seq_one_letter_code
_entity_poly.pdbx_strand_id
1 'polypeptide(L)'
;MTLRLADNDTALSIASGDVEILRYVYRPDNAQFESPRPYFEPLRDLAGNQVSLYRPHDHVWHKGIALSLPNAGPENFWGGRTFRRDLGYVDEKNDGAMVHREFTALDAADGAVTAVERLDWVTEDGRHFFSERRAFAVTVLSDDSWVLSFSTAFTNDTDDTVVMGSPTTEGRDNAGYGGFFWRGPRSFTDGRVYTTDGEGGDELMGVRGDWMAFRGKHDSTDAVSTLVFTDHPENPGAPVKWFVRSNPFAAVCPAPFFDTELPMAPGDTVTLRHAVAVCNGDTGIEGAAKAAELAAAELARLG
;
A
#
# COMPACT_ATOMS: atom_id res chain seq x y z
N MET A 1 7.24 11.17 20.99
CA MET A 1 8.62 11.36 20.46
C MET A 1 8.55 12.33 19.29
N THR A 2 9.59 13.13 19.03
CA THR A 2 9.61 14.05 17.87
C THR A 2 10.16 13.32 16.64
N LEU A 3 9.39 13.31 15.55
CA LEU A 3 9.85 12.81 14.26
C LEU A 3 10.75 13.83 13.57
N ARG A 4 11.79 13.35 12.87
CA ARG A 4 12.66 14.15 12.01
C ARG A 4 12.34 13.86 10.55
N LEU A 5 12.22 14.91 9.74
CA LEU A 5 12.00 14.82 8.30
C LEU A 5 13.23 15.36 7.56
N ALA A 6 13.70 14.64 6.56
CA ALA A 6 14.71 15.09 5.61
C ALA A 6 14.23 14.84 4.17
N ASP A 7 14.44 15.80 3.29
CA ASP A 7 14.14 15.70 1.85
C ASP A 7 15.45 15.82 1.06
N ASN A 8 15.60 14.98 0.02
CA ASN A 8 16.75 14.99 -0.89
C ASN A 8 16.36 15.24 -2.35
N ASP A 9 15.19 15.84 -2.60
CA ASP A 9 14.60 16.10 -3.92
C ASP A 9 14.14 14.85 -4.70
N THR A 10 14.25 13.66 -4.09
CA THR A 10 13.73 12.40 -4.67
C THR A 10 12.96 11.54 -3.67
N ALA A 11 13.26 11.70 -2.38
CA ALA A 11 12.66 10.94 -1.30
C ALA A 11 12.62 11.73 0.01
N LEU A 12 11.55 11.52 0.78
CA LEU A 12 11.40 11.98 2.16
C LEU A 12 11.84 10.86 3.10
N SER A 13 12.80 11.14 3.99
CA SER A 13 13.26 10.22 5.03
C SER A 13 12.71 10.67 6.38
N ILE A 14 11.96 9.80 7.06
CA ILE A 14 11.29 10.08 8.33
C ILE A 14 11.92 9.19 9.41
N ALA A 15 12.44 9.84 10.47
CA ALA A 15 13.15 9.16 11.54
C ALA A 15 12.54 9.43 12.92
N SER A 16 12.52 8.40 13.77
CA SER A 16 12.23 8.49 15.20
C SER A 16 13.51 8.19 15.98
N GLY A 17 14.04 9.17 16.71
CA GLY A 17 15.42 9.08 17.21
C GLY A 17 16.37 8.80 16.04
N ASP A 18 17.29 7.86 16.20
CA ASP A 18 18.28 7.50 15.17
C ASP A 18 17.81 6.43 14.17
N VAL A 19 16.55 5.99 14.26
CA VAL A 19 15.96 5.00 13.35
C VAL A 19 15.18 5.70 12.26
N GLU A 20 15.58 5.52 10.99
CA GLU A 20 14.74 5.85 9.83
C GLU A 20 13.60 4.83 9.74
N ILE A 21 12.42 5.21 10.25
CA ILE A 21 11.26 4.32 10.34
C ILE A 21 10.52 4.19 9.00
N LEU A 22 10.61 5.21 8.15
CA LEU A 22 9.95 5.24 6.86
C LEU A 22 10.72 6.14 5.88
N ARG A 23 10.83 5.70 4.64
CA ARG A 23 11.21 6.55 3.52
C ARG A 23 10.14 6.52 2.44
N TYR A 24 9.72 7.70 2.00
CA TYR A 24 8.80 7.87 0.88
C TYR A 24 9.57 8.35 -0.35
N VAL A 25 9.74 7.47 -1.33
CA VAL A 25 10.39 7.81 -2.61
C VAL A 25 9.32 8.34 -3.56
N TYR A 26 9.38 9.63 -3.88
CA TYR A 26 8.38 10.29 -4.73
C TYR A 26 8.86 10.57 -6.16
N ARG A 27 10.17 10.45 -6.43
CA ARG A 27 10.73 10.44 -7.79
C ARG A 27 11.58 9.18 -8.02
N PRO A 28 10.94 8.02 -8.20
CA PRO A 28 11.66 6.76 -8.43
C PRO A 28 12.33 6.73 -9.81
N ASP A 29 13.45 6.02 -9.92
CA ASP A 29 14.22 5.79 -11.15
C ASP A 29 13.98 4.38 -11.73
N ASN A 30 12.84 3.78 -11.42
CA ASN A 30 12.52 2.41 -11.82
C ASN A 30 12.35 2.28 -13.35
N ALA A 31 12.58 1.07 -13.87
CA ALA A 31 12.30 0.77 -15.27
C ALA A 31 10.78 0.86 -15.56
N GLN A 32 10.41 1.15 -16.82
CA GLN A 32 9.00 1.25 -17.23
C GLN A 32 8.19 -0.02 -16.89
N PHE A 33 8.76 -1.20 -17.14
CA PHE A 33 8.17 -2.50 -16.78
C PHE A 33 7.89 -2.68 -15.27
N GLU A 34 8.46 -1.82 -14.41
CA GLU A 34 8.23 -1.82 -12.98
C GLU A 34 7.16 -0.79 -12.55
N SER A 35 6.51 -0.11 -13.52
CA SER A 35 5.58 1.03 -13.36
C SER A 35 6.08 2.07 -12.36
N PRO A 36 6.98 3.00 -12.77
CA PRO A 36 7.55 4.00 -11.89
C PRO A 36 6.46 4.79 -11.16
N ARG A 37 6.43 4.72 -9.83
CA ARG A 37 5.41 5.35 -8.99
C ARG A 37 5.92 5.57 -7.57
N PRO A 38 5.42 6.57 -6.83
CA PRO A 38 5.86 6.75 -5.46
C PRO A 38 5.54 5.58 -4.54
N TYR A 39 6.44 5.30 -3.62
CA TYR A 39 6.36 4.16 -2.71
C TYR A 39 7.02 4.42 -1.36
N PHE A 40 6.66 3.61 -0.36
CA PHE A 40 7.25 3.62 0.97
C PHE A 40 8.23 2.45 1.11
N GLU A 41 9.53 2.74 1.22
CA GLU A 41 10.61 1.78 1.50
C GLU A 41 11.92 2.52 1.86
N PRO A 42 12.64 2.10 2.92
CA PRO A 42 12.29 1.03 3.85
C PRO A 42 11.17 1.45 4.80
N LEU A 43 10.43 0.47 5.32
CA LEU A 43 9.66 0.59 6.56
C LEU A 43 10.39 -0.19 7.66
N ARG A 44 10.49 0.39 8.85
CA ARG A 44 11.06 -0.25 10.03
C ARG A 44 10.13 -0.12 11.22
N ASP A 45 10.18 -1.11 12.10
CA ASP A 45 9.62 -0.96 13.45
C ASP A 45 10.50 -0.01 14.29
N LEU A 46 10.07 0.36 15.51
CA LEU A 46 10.83 1.31 16.34
C LEU A 46 12.14 0.72 16.89
N ALA A 47 12.31 -0.60 16.83
CA ALA A 47 13.57 -1.27 17.13
C ALA A 47 14.54 -1.30 15.93
N GLY A 48 14.12 -0.80 14.76
CA GLY A 48 14.92 -0.73 13.54
C GLY A 48 14.88 -1.98 12.68
N ASN A 49 14.05 -2.98 13.01
CA ASN A 49 13.86 -4.16 12.18
C ASN A 49 13.05 -3.78 10.93
N GLN A 50 13.54 -4.17 9.75
CA GLN A 50 12.89 -3.83 8.49
C GLN A 50 11.66 -4.72 8.25
N VAL A 51 10.50 -4.10 8.02
CA VAL A 51 9.19 -4.77 7.90
C VAL A 51 8.63 -4.74 6.48
N SER A 52 9.44 -4.38 5.49
CA SER A 52 9.06 -4.31 4.08
C SER A 52 10.19 -4.75 3.17
N LEU A 53 9.88 -5.10 1.92
CA LEU A 53 10.86 -5.53 0.93
C LEU A 53 10.65 -4.81 -0.40
N TYR A 54 11.76 -4.32 -0.95
CA TYR A 54 11.81 -3.67 -2.24
C TYR A 54 12.48 -4.51 -3.32
N ARG A 55 11.87 -4.48 -4.51
CA ARG A 55 12.37 -5.06 -5.76
C ARG A 55 12.89 -6.49 -5.60
N PRO A 56 12.09 -7.41 -5.04
CA PRO A 56 12.50 -8.81 -4.93
C PRO A 56 12.72 -9.41 -6.32
N HIS A 57 13.71 -10.29 -6.47
CA HIS A 57 14.09 -10.85 -7.78
C HIS A 57 12.98 -11.63 -8.50
N ASP A 58 11.97 -12.12 -7.77
CA ASP A 58 10.79 -12.81 -8.30
C ASP A 58 9.71 -11.84 -8.79
N HIS A 59 9.68 -10.61 -8.27
CA HIS A 59 8.68 -9.58 -8.57
C HIS A 59 9.30 -8.18 -8.47
N VAL A 60 10.09 -7.80 -9.46
CA VAL A 60 10.89 -6.55 -9.41
C VAL A 60 10.03 -5.28 -9.24
N TRP A 61 8.76 -5.32 -9.63
CA TRP A 61 7.79 -4.24 -9.50
C TRP A 61 7.16 -4.10 -8.10
N HIS A 62 7.50 -4.97 -7.12
CA HIS A 62 7.06 -4.81 -5.72
C HIS A 62 7.96 -3.81 -4.97
N LYS A 63 7.37 -2.84 -4.26
CA LYS A 63 8.07 -1.64 -3.75
C LYS A 63 7.74 -1.31 -2.27
N GLY A 64 7.96 -2.24 -1.34
CA GLY A 64 7.53 -2.01 0.06
C GLY A 64 6.02 -1.82 0.15
N ILE A 65 5.54 -0.59 0.40
CA ILE A 65 4.13 -0.22 0.24
C ILE A 65 3.94 0.75 -0.93
N ALA A 66 3.01 0.46 -1.84
CA ALA A 66 2.64 1.37 -2.93
C ALA A 66 1.19 1.15 -3.40
N LEU A 67 0.58 2.20 -3.96
CA LEU A 67 -0.66 2.04 -4.73
C LEU A 67 -0.36 1.19 -5.97
N SER A 68 -1.02 0.04 -6.06
CA SER A 68 -0.64 -1.07 -6.92
C SER A 68 -1.85 -1.56 -7.69
N LEU A 69 -2.00 -1.07 -8.92
CA LEU A 69 -3.22 -1.22 -9.72
C LEU A 69 -2.91 -1.93 -11.05
N PRO A 70 -3.04 -3.27 -11.09
CA PRO A 70 -2.69 -4.06 -12.28
C PRO A 70 -3.70 -3.94 -13.43
N ASN A 71 -4.92 -3.49 -13.15
CA ASN A 71 -6.02 -3.40 -14.10
C ASN A 71 -6.76 -2.06 -13.91
N ALA A 72 -6.29 -1.02 -14.59
CA ALA A 72 -6.95 0.28 -14.67
C ALA A 72 -7.46 0.48 -16.11
N GLY A 73 -8.60 -0.13 -16.42
CA GLY A 73 -9.03 -0.33 -17.80
C GLY A 73 -7.96 -1.12 -18.58
N PRO A 74 -7.45 -0.59 -19.71
CA PRO A 74 -6.41 -1.25 -20.47
C PRO A 74 -5.02 -1.13 -19.84
N GLU A 75 -4.81 -0.24 -18.87
CA GLU A 75 -3.48 0.14 -18.36
C GLU A 75 -3.09 -0.63 -17.08
N ASN A 76 -1.78 -0.77 -16.85
CA ASN A 76 -1.18 -1.36 -15.66
C ASN A 76 -0.33 -0.31 -14.93
N PHE A 77 -0.72 0.08 -13.72
CA PHE A 77 0.05 0.99 -12.86
C PHE A 77 0.71 0.27 -11.66
N TRP A 78 0.81 -1.06 -11.72
CA TRP A 78 1.56 -1.87 -10.75
C TRP A 78 2.93 -2.32 -11.26
N GLY A 79 3.01 -2.58 -12.56
CA GLY A 79 4.17 -3.13 -13.25
C GLY A 79 4.05 -4.63 -13.49
N GLY A 80 5.00 -5.17 -14.23
CA GLY A 80 5.04 -6.58 -14.58
C GLY A 80 4.11 -6.93 -15.73
N ARG A 81 3.78 -8.21 -15.86
CA ARG A 81 2.83 -8.66 -16.88
C ARG A 81 1.40 -8.43 -16.41
N THR A 82 0.55 -7.99 -17.33
CA THR A 82 -0.89 -7.85 -17.09
C THR A 82 -1.56 -9.21 -17.24
N PHE A 83 -2.43 -9.57 -16.29
CA PHE A 83 -3.25 -10.78 -16.44
C PHE A 83 -4.50 -10.45 -17.26
N ARG A 84 -4.75 -11.25 -18.29
CA ARG A 84 -5.94 -11.17 -19.14
C ARG A 84 -6.70 -12.48 -19.15
N ARG A 85 -8.02 -12.39 -19.15
CA ARG A 85 -8.90 -13.55 -19.34
C ARG A 85 -8.47 -14.36 -20.56
N ASP A 86 -8.45 -15.68 -20.41
CA ASP A 86 -8.09 -16.67 -21.45
C ASP A 86 -6.65 -16.62 -21.99
N LEU A 87 -5.87 -15.57 -21.70
CA LEU A 87 -4.48 -15.41 -22.16
C LEU A 87 -3.45 -15.58 -21.04
N GLY A 88 -3.86 -15.40 -19.78
CA GLY A 88 -2.95 -15.42 -18.65
C GLY A 88 -2.10 -14.15 -18.58
N TYR A 89 -0.84 -14.28 -18.14
CA TYR A 89 0.08 -13.15 -17.99
C TYR A 89 0.75 -12.78 -19.32
N VAL A 90 0.45 -11.60 -19.83
CA VAL A 90 0.97 -11.04 -21.08
C VAL A 90 1.74 -9.75 -20.81
N ASP A 91 2.85 -9.58 -21.53
CA ASP A 91 3.59 -8.31 -21.59
C ASP A 91 2.93 -7.43 -22.65
N GLU A 92 1.91 -6.67 -22.25
CA GLU A 92 1.04 -5.85 -23.12
C GLU A 92 1.68 -4.52 -23.53
N LYS A 93 2.82 -4.15 -22.94
CA LYS A 93 3.41 -2.81 -23.10
C LYS A 93 2.41 -1.70 -22.70
N ASN A 94 1.79 -1.91 -21.55
CA ASN A 94 0.78 -1.03 -20.95
C ASN A 94 1.17 -0.61 -19.52
N ASP A 95 2.46 -0.71 -19.15
CA ASP A 95 2.93 -0.36 -17.81
C ASP A 95 3.04 1.17 -17.73
N GLY A 96 2.07 1.84 -17.09
CA GLY A 96 2.07 3.28 -16.85
C GLY A 96 2.94 3.70 -15.66
N ALA A 97 2.99 5.01 -15.41
CA ALA A 97 3.72 5.65 -14.31
C ALA A 97 2.84 6.62 -13.52
N MET A 98 3.10 6.77 -12.22
CA MET A 98 2.55 7.85 -11.38
C MET A 98 3.66 8.87 -11.15
N VAL A 99 3.49 10.08 -11.67
CA VAL A 99 4.54 11.10 -11.70
C VAL A 99 4.24 12.18 -10.69
N HIS A 100 5.06 12.27 -9.64
CA HIS A 100 5.02 13.38 -8.68
C HIS A 100 5.20 14.72 -9.41
N ARG A 101 4.31 15.67 -9.11
CA ARG A 101 4.39 17.05 -9.61
C ARG A 101 4.93 18.01 -8.55
N GLU A 102 4.28 18.04 -7.40
CA GLU A 102 4.64 18.92 -6.29
C GLU A 102 4.08 18.42 -4.95
N PHE A 103 4.75 18.79 -3.86
CA PHE A 103 4.12 18.82 -2.54
C PHE A 103 3.35 20.14 -2.38
N THR A 104 2.04 20.03 -2.17
CA THR A 104 1.17 21.17 -1.83
C THR A 104 1.14 21.45 -0.33
N ALA A 105 1.51 20.47 0.48
CA ALA A 105 1.82 20.64 1.90
C ALA A 105 2.89 19.63 2.32
N LEU A 106 3.81 20.05 3.17
CA LEU A 106 4.81 19.21 3.80
C LEU A 106 5.15 19.81 5.15
N ASP A 107 4.84 19.10 6.23
CA ASP A 107 5.02 19.58 7.59
C ASP A 107 5.54 18.49 8.53
N ALA A 108 6.30 18.92 9.53
CA ALA A 108 6.83 18.10 10.60
C ALA A 108 6.64 18.83 11.93
N ALA A 109 5.44 18.69 12.49
CA ALA A 109 5.02 19.36 13.72
C ALA A 109 4.23 18.40 14.63
N ASP A 110 4.12 18.75 15.91
CA ASP A 110 3.27 18.04 16.88
C ASP A 110 3.50 16.52 16.98
N GLY A 111 4.72 16.06 16.69
CA GLY A 111 5.09 14.64 16.73
C GLY A 111 4.63 13.82 15.53
N ALA A 112 4.14 14.48 14.47
CA ALA A 112 3.75 13.86 13.21
C ALA A 112 4.51 14.47 12.04
N VAL A 113 4.60 13.72 10.95
CA VAL A 113 4.97 14.24 9.62
C VAL A 113 3.77 14.09 8.72
N THR A 114 3.36 15.16 8.04
CA THR A 114 2.25 15.15 7.08
C THR A 114 2.74 15.64 5.72
N ALA A 115 2.31 14.99 4.66
CA ALA A 115 2.56 15.43 3.29
C ALA A 115 1.29 15.34 2.46
N VAL A 116 1.12 16.30 1.56
CA VAL A 116 0.08 16.32 0.52
C VAL A 116 0.75 16.65 -0.80
N GLU A 117 0.51 15.84 -1.82
CA GLU A 117 1.11 16.00 -3.13
C GLU A 117 0.08 15.86 -4.26
N ARG A 118 0.49 16.35 -5.43
CA ARG A 118 -0.18 16.12 -6.69
C ARG A 118 0.65 15.19 -7.55
N LEU A 119 -0.01 14.24 -8.19
CA LEU A 119 0.60 13.36 -9.18
C LEU A 119 -0.25 13.33 -10.44
N ASP A 120 0.40 13.02 -11.55
CA ASP A 120 -0.28 12.67 -12.80
C ASP A 120 0.02 11.22 -13.13
N TRP A 121 -0.98 10.49 -13.59
CA TRP A 121 -0.82 9.13 -14.07
C TRP A 121 -0.70 9.18 -15.58
N VAL A 122 0.40 8.60 -16.08
CA VAL A 122 0.78 8.63 -17.48
C VAL A 122 0.88 7.19 -17.97
N THR A 123 0.18 6.86 -19.05
CA THR A 123 0.24 5.54 -19.68
C THR A 123 1.63 5.28 -20.27
N GLU A 124 1.94 4.02 -20.62
CA GLU A 124 3.25 3.69 -21.22
C GLU A 124 3.52 4.49 -22.52
N ASP A 125 2.48 4.76 -23.31
CA ASP A 125 2.55 5.54 -24.54
C ASP A 125 2.52 7.07 -24.33
N GLY A 126 2.55 7.53 -23.08
CA GLY A 126 2.74 8.94 -22.72
C GLY A 126 1.46 9.78 -22.63
N ARG A 127 0.28 9.16 -22.68
CA ARG A 127 -1.00 9.86 -22.50
C ARG A 127 -1.26 10.12 -21.02
N HIS A 128 -1.85 11.28 -20.74
CA HIS A 128 -2.41 11.55 -19.42
C HIS A 128 -3.65 10.67 -19.18
N PHE A 129 -3.81 10.14 -17.97
CA PHE A 129 -4.85 9.17 -17.63
C PHE A 129 -5.66 9.57 -16.40
N PHE A 130 -4.98 9.83 -15.27
CA PHE A 130 -5.61 10.33 -14.04
C PHE A 130 -4.81 11.48 -13.44
N SER A 131 -5.50 12.48 -12.89
CA SER A 131 -4.94 13.39 -11.90
C SER A 131 -5.15 12.82 -10.50
N GLU A 132 -4.12 12.84 -9.66
CA GLU A 132 -4.17 12.34 -8.27
C GLU A 132 -3.81 13.45 -7.27
N ARG A 133 -4.59 13.53 -6.18
CA ARG A 133 -4.18 14.15 -4.93
C ARG A 133 -3.94 13.06 -3.90
N ARG A 134 -2.72 12.99 -3.37
CA ARG A 134 -2.32 12.04 -2.35
C ARG A 134 -1.94 12.75 -1.07
N ALA A 135 -2.33 12.19 0.06
CA ALA A 135 -1.93 12.64 1.38
C ALA A 135 -1.45 11.45 2.21
N PHE A 136 -0.45 11.67 3.05
CA PHE A 136 -0.07 10.71 4.07
C PHE A 136 0.39 11.41 5.34
N ALA A 137 0.26 10.71 6.46
CA ALA A 137 0.81 11.12 7.74
C ALA A 137 1.55 9.97 8.42
N VAL A 138 2.62 10.30 9.13
CA VAL A 138 3.38 9.38 9.98
C VAL A 138 3.32 9.87 11.42
N THR A 139 2.82 9.03 12.32
CA THR A 139 2.63 9.36 13.74
C THR A 139 3.15 8.24 14.63
N VAL A 140 3.89 8.57 15.70
CA VAL A 140 4.28 7.60 16.74
C VAL A 140 3.10 7.40 17.69
N LEU A 141 2.60 6.18 17.82
CA LEU A 141 1.44 5.84 18.66
C LEU A 141 1.86 5.55 20.11
N SER A 142 3.00 4.87 20.29
CA SER A 142 3.55 4.43 21.58
C SER A 142 5.07 4.25 21.47
N ASP A 143 5.71 3.78 22.55
CA ASP A 143 7.15 3.47 22.55
C ASP A 143 7.52 2.28 21.65
N ASP A 144 6.52 1.49 21.23
CA ASP A 144 6.68 0.26 20.44
C ASP A 144 5.87 0.22 19.14
N SER A 145 5.13 1.30 18.81
CA SER A 145 4.37 1.35 17.56
C SER A 145 4.24 2.74 16.96
N TRP A 146 4.11 2.78 15.63
CA TRP A 146 3.82 3.97 14.85
C TRP A 146 2.85 3.63 13.71
N VAL A 147 2.24 4.64 13.08
CA VAL A 147 1.28 4.46 12.00
C VAL A 147 1.60 5.30 10.77
N LEU A 148 1.41 4.71 9.60
CA LEU A 148 1.27 5.39 8.31
C LEU A 148 -0.21 5.51 7.97
N SER A 149 -0.76 6.72 7.99
CA SER A 149 -2.08 7.02 7.42
C SER A 149 -1.91 7.45 5.96
N PHE A 150 -2.78 6.97 5.07
CA PHE A 150 -2.69 7.21 3.63
C PHE A 150 -4.07 7.48 3.04
N SER A 151 -4.15 8.50 2.18
CA SER A 151 -5.34 8.89 1.41
C SER A 151 -4.93 9.21 -0.02
N THR A 152 -5.60 8.64 -1.00
CA THR A 152 -5.44 8.96 -2.42
C THR A 152 -6.80 9.23 -3.02
N ALA A 153 -6.92 10.33 -3.75
CA ALA A 153 -8.07 10.64 -4.59
C ALA A 153 -7.58 10.84 -6.03
N PHE A 154 -8.09 10.04 -6.97
CA PHE A 154 -7.72 10.15 -8.38
C PHE A 154 -8.94 10.24 -9.29
N THR A 155 -8.85 11.10 -10.31
CA THR A 155 -9.95 11.51 -11.20
C THR A 155 -9.70 11.00 -12.60
N ASN A 156 -10.68 10.30 -13.20
CA ASN A 156 -10.61 9.85 -14.59
C ASN A 156 -10.64 11.06 -15.53
N ASP A 157 -9.50 11.37 -16.14
CA ASP A 157 -9.34 12.52 -17.05
C ASP A 157 -9.38 12.09 -18.53
N THR A 158 -9.83 10.87 -18.81
CA THR A 158 -10.05 10.37 -20.16
C THR A 158 -11.48 10.63 -20.64
N ASP A 159 -11.72 10.49 -21.96
CA ASP A 159 -13.05 10.62 -22.56
C ASP A 159 -13.91 9.35 -22.41
N ASP A 160 -13.33 8.24 -21.94
CA ASP A 160 -13.97 6.94 -21.83
C ASP A 160 -14.15 6.52 -20.35
N THR A 161 -15.06 5.58 -20.10
CA THR A 161 -15.16 4.95 -18.78
C THR A 161 -13.95 4.05 -18.55
N VAL A 162 -13.19 4.30 -17.48
CA VAL A 162 -12.11 3.43 -17.03
C VAL A 162 -12.64 2.44 -16.00
N VAL A 163 -12.51 1.15 -16.27
CA VAL A 163 -12.97 0.08 -15.37
C VAL A 163 -11.81 -0.39 -14.50
N MET A 164 -11.84 -0.04 -13.22
CA MET A 164 -10.86 -0.52 -12.24
C MET A 164 -11.18 -1.95 -11.84
N GLY A 165 -10.17 -2.81 -11.79
CA GLY A 165 -10.34 -4.23 -11.51
C GLY A 165 -9.10 -4.87 -10.90
N SER A 166 -9.05 -6.18 -11.00
CA SER A 166 -7.91 -7.01 -10.61
C SER A 166 -7.84 -8.25 -11.50
N PRO A 167 -6.80 -9.07 -11.39
CA PRO A 167 -6.77 -10.35 -12.10
C PRO A 167 -7.96 -11.26 -11.80
N THR A 168 -8.59 -11.17 -10.62
CA THR A 168 -9.82 -11.92 -10.34
C THR A 168 -10.99 -11.45 -11.20
N THR A 169 -11.15 -10.14 -11.44
CA THR A 169 -12.21 -9.64 -12.35
C THR A 169 -11.94 -10.06 -13.79
N GLU A 170 -10.67 -10.31 -14.14
CA GLU A 170 -10.23 -10.94 -15.39
C GLU A 170 -10.32 -12.49 -15.39
N GLY A 171 -10.86 -13.10 -14.34
CA GLY A 171 -11.10 -14.55 -14.27
C GLY A 171 -9.96 -15.38 -13.67
N ARG A 172 -9.00 -14.77 -12.97
CA ARG A 172 -8.01 -15.49 -12.15
C ARG A 172 -8.46 -15.63 -10.71
N ASP A 173 -8.88 -16.81 -10.34
CA ASP A 173 -9.27 -17.11 -8.96
C ASP A 173 -8.17 -16.74 -7.94
N ASN A 174 -8.59 -16.14 -6.82
CA ASN A 174 -7.74 -15.76 -5.68
C ASN A 174 -6.54 -14.86 -6.02
N ALA A 175 -6.70 -13.98 -7.02
CA ALA A 175 -5.69 -13.01 -7.42
C ALA A 175 -6.21 -11.58 -7.33
N GLY A 176 -7.03 -11.28 -6.33
CA GLY A 176 -7.72 -10.01 -6.17
C GLY A 176 -6.85 -8.87 -5.66
N TYR A 177 -5.55 -8.87 -5.94
CA TYR A 177 -4.69 -7.75 -5.59
C TYR A 177 -5.00 -6.55 -6.49
N GLY A 178 -5.03 -5.35 -5.91
CA GLY A 178 -5.40 -4.12 -6.58
C GLY A 178 -5.78 -3.06 -5.56
N GLY A 179 -4.80 -2.26 -5.12
CA GLY A 179 -4.97 -1.33 -4.00
C GLY A 179 -3.66 -0.94 -3.31
N PHE A 180 -3.72 -0.62 -2.01
CA PHE A 180 -2.56 -0.19 -1.21
C PHE A 180 -1.74 -1.39 -0.72
N PHE A 181 -0.95 -1.96 -1.64
CA PHE A 181 -0.28 -3.24 -1.47
C PHE A 181 1.03 -3.12 -0.67
N TRP A 182 1.19 -3.98 0.33
CA TRP A 182 2.45 -4.19 1.05
C TRP A 182 3.13 -5.50 0.66
N ARG A 183 4.44 -5.44 0.44
CA ARG A 183 5.35 -6.59 0.30
C ARG A 183 6.25 -6.69 1.53
N GLY A 184 6.13 -7.78 2.28
CA GLY A 184 6.97 -8.06 3.44
C GLY A 184 8.35 -8.65 3.10
N PRO A 185 9.28 -8.68 4.09
CA PRO A 185 10.57 -9.37 4.01
C PRO A 185 10.42 -10.84 3.65
N ARG A 186 11.46 -11.46 3.07
CA ARG A 186 11.45 -12.91 2.79
C ARG A 186 11.35 -13.75 4.06
N SER A 187 11.91 -13.27 5.17
CA SER A 187 11.81 -13.95 6.47
C SER A 187 10.38 -13.99 7.03
N PHE A 188 9.46 -13.20 6.44
CA PHE A 188 8.05 -13.18 6.83
C PHE A 188 7.20 -14.22 6.07
N THR A 189 7.79 -14.99 5.14
CA THR A 189 7.12 -16.15 4.55
C THR A 189 6.66 -17.11 5.65
N ASP A 190 5.48 -17.71 5.47
CA ASP A 190 4.78 -18.52 6.46
C ASP A 190 4.41 -17.77 7.76
N GLY A 191 4.34 -16.43 7.68
CA GLY A 191 3.86 -15.56 8.74
C GLY A 191 2.39 -15.82 9.12
N ARG A 192 2.00 -15.30 10.29
CA ARG A 192 0.66 -15.49 10.87
C ARG A 192 -0.19 -14.25 10.58
N VAL A 193 -1.43 -14.46 10.19
CA VAL A 193 -2.41 -13.39 9.94
C VAL A 193 -3.40 -13.33 11.10
N TYR A 194 -3.77 -12.13 11.52
CA TYR A 194 -4.81 -11.89 12.53
C TYR A 194 -5.96 -11.08 11.94
N THR A 195 -7.17 -11.40 12.38
CA THR A 195 -8.42 -10.69 12.08
C THR A 195 -9.27 -10.66 13.35
N THR A 196 -10.39 -9.93 13.32
CA THR A 196 -11.37 -9.96 14.41
C THR A 196 -11.89 -11.37 14.72
N ASP A 197 -12.03 -12.21 13.69
CA ASP A 197 -12.66 -13.53 13.82
C ASP A 197 -11.68 -14.66 14.16
N GLY A 198 -10.37 -14.38 14.14
CA GLY A 198 -9.35 -15.39 14.45
C GLY A 198 -7.99 -15.15 13.78
N GLU A 199 -7.17 -16.20 13.82
CA GLU A 199 -5.83 -16.22 13.24
C GLU A 199 -5.69 -17.28 12.13
N GLY A 200 -4.80 -17.06 11.17
CA GLY A 200 -4.66 -17.93 10.00
C GLY A 200 -3.48 -17.59 9.09
N GLY A 201 -3.60 -17.90 7.81
CA GLY A 201 -2.65 -17.59 6.74
C GLY A 201 -3.37 -17.31 5.42
N ASP A 202 -3.00 -18.00 4.35
CA ASP A 202 -3.57 -17.84 3.01
C ASP A 202 -5.08 -18.13 2.94
N GLU A 203 -5.63 -18.94 3.86
CA GLU A 203 -7.07 -19.23 3.94
C GLU A 203 -7.93 -18.00 4.30
N LEU A 204 -7.30 -16.92 4.77
CA LEU A 204 -7.95 -15.63 5.01
C LEU A 204 -7.99 -14.73 3.77
N MET A 205 -7.55 -15.21 2.60
CA MET A 205 -7.72 -14.52 1.32
C MET A 205 -9.20 -14.22 1.04
N GLY A 206 -9.51 -12.96 0.74
CA GLY A 206 -10.84 -12.52 0.34
C GLY A 206 -11.83 -12.32 1.49
N VAL A 207 -11.42 -12.56 2.74
CA VAL A 207 -12.24 -12.20 3.92
C VAL A 207 -12.42 -10.68 3.99
N ARG A 208 -13.51 -10.24 4.61
CA ARG A 208 -13.79 -8.83 4.87
C ARG A 208 -13.62 -8.54 6.35
N GLY A 209 -13.21 -7.33 6.68
CA GLY A 209 -13.09 -6.85 8.06
C GLY A 209 -12.47 -5.46 8.08
N ASP A 210 -12.69 -4.71 9.16
CA ASP A 210 -12.19 -3.33 9.29
C ASP A 210 -10.65 -3.28 9.36
N TRP A 211 -10.03 -4.39 9.78
CA TRP A 211 -8.58 -4.53 9.83
C TRP A 211 -8.13 -5.97 9.55
N MET A 212 -6.88 -6.10 9.15
CA MET A 212 -6.13 -7.36 9.06
C MET A 212 -4.69 -7.10 9.49
N ALA A 213 -4.11 -8.01 10.28
CA ALA A 213 -2.71 -7.89 10.67
C ALA A 213 -1.87 -9.05 10.14
N PHE A 214 -0.58 -8.77 9.90
CA PHE A 214 0.41 -9.75 9.49
C PHE A 214 1.60 -9.73 10.45
N ARG A 215 1.86 -10.86 11.07
CA ARG A 215 2.96 -11.08 12.01
C ARG A 215 4.06 -11.89 11.33
N GLY A 216 5.27 -11.32 11.31
CA GLY A 216 6.44 -11.92 10.71
C GLY A 216 7.63 -12.00 11.65
N LYS A 217 8.55 -12.92 11.35
CA LYS A 217 9.79 -13.13 12.10
C LYS A 217 10.98 -12.57 11.35
N HIS A 218 11.94 -12.03 12.08
CA HIS A 218 13.16 -11.47 11.51
C HIS A 218 14.29 -12.49 11.54
N ASP A 219 14.94 -12.66 10.40
CA ASP A 219 16.24 -13.34 10.38
C ASP A 219 17.28 -12.51 11.14
N SER A 220 18.31 -13.17 11.66
CA SER A 220 19.46 -12.58 12.38
C SER A 220 19.17 -11.99 13.77
N THR A 221 17.98 -11.48 14.04
CA THR A 221 17.63 -10.88 15.36
C THR A 221 16.67 -11.74 16.19
N ASP A 222 16.03 -12.76 15.60
CA ASP A 222 14.95 -13.56 16.21
C ASP A 222 13.79 -12.71 16.75
N ALA A 223 13.71 -11.45 16.30
CA ALA A 223 12.64 -10.53 16.64
C ALA A 223 11.36 -10.88 15.87
N VAL A 224 10.25 -10.30 16.32
CA VAL A 224 8.96 -10.34 15.65
C VAL A 224 8.50 -8.91 15.43
N SER A 225 7.78 -8.66 14.34
CA SER A 225 6.96 -7.44 14.20
C SER A 225 5.59 -7.82 13.65
N THR A 226 4.60 -7.01 13.99
CA THR A 226 3.25 -7.09 13.42
C THR A 226 2.93 -5.80 12.66
N LEU A 227 2.43 -5.93 11.44
CA LEU A 227 1.80 -4.83 10.72
C LEU A 227 0.29 -4.99 10.81
N VAL A 228 -0.44 -3.91 11.11
CA VAL A 228 -1.90 -3.90 11.20
C VAL A 228 -2.44 -2.93 10.15
N PHE A 229 -3.15 -3.47 9.17
CA PHE A 229 -3.75 -2.73 8.07
C PHE A 229 -5.20 -2.42 8.41
N THR A 230 -5.63 -1.18 8.16
CA THR A 230 -6.98 -0.71 8.44
C THR A 230 -7.63 -0.14 7.19
N ASP A 231 -8.89 -0.53 6.96
CA ASP A 231 -9.73 -0.01 5.89
C ASP A 231 -10.61 1.14 6.41
N HIS A 232 -10.87 2.13 5.57
CA HIS A 232 -11.75 3.25 5.94
C HIS A 232 -13.20 2.95 5.54
N PRO A 233 -14.20 3.24 6.38
CA PRO A 233 -15.62 2.92 6.09
C PRO A 233 -16.20 3.67 4.89
N GLU A 234 -15.55 4.74 4.42
CA GLU A 234 -15.95 5.47 3.20
C GLU A 234 -15.31 4.93 1.91
N ASN A 235 -14.45 3.91 1.99
CA ASN A 235 -13.87 3.33 0.78
C ASN A 235 -14.96 2.62 -0.06
N PRO A 236 -14.84 2.62 -1.39
CA PRO A 236 -15.74 1.86 -2.25
C PRO A 236 -15.73 0.38 -1.87
N GLY A 237 -16.90 -0.15 -1.52
CA GLY A 237 -17.06 -1.55 -1.14
C GLY A 237 -16.55 -1.88 0.27
N ALA A 238 -16.36 -0.90 1.15
CA ALA A 238 -15.98 -1.09 2.55
C ALA A 238 -17.02 -1.96 3.32
N PRO A 239 -16.57 -2.79 4.29
CA PRO A 239 -15.16 -3.16 4.51
C PRO A 239 -14.65 -3.97 3.32
N VAL A 240 -13.53 -3.57 2.73
CA VAL A 240 -13.00 -4.21 1.50
C VAL A 240 -12.64 -5.67 1.74
N LYS A 241 -12.49 -6.43 0.65
CA LYS A 241 -11.86 -7.74 0.75
C LYS A 241 -10.36 -7.57 0.92
N TRP A 242 -9.78 -8.39 1.78
CA TRP A 242 -8.34 -8.43 1.97
C TRP A 242 -7.70 -9.40 0.99
N PHE A 243 -6.74 -8.92 0.21
CA PHE A 243 -5.77 -9.81 -0.41
C PHE A 243 -4.66 -10.07 0.61
N VAL A 244 -4.45 -11.33 0.98
CA VAL A 244 -3.38 -11.74 1.88
C VAL A 244 -2.65 -12.94 1.35
N ARG A 245 -1.33 -12.95 1.54
CA ARG A 245 -0.48 -14.07 1.21
C ARG A 245 0.58 -14.22 2.29
N SER A 246 0.71 -15.39 2.87
CA SER A 246 1.83 -15.81 3.70
C SER A 246 2.80 -16.72 2.93
N ASN A 247 2.33 -17.44 1.91
CA ASN A 247 3.16 -18.30 1.06
C ASN A 247 2.90 -18.04 -0.45
N PRO A 248 3.93 -17.92 -1.31
CA PRO A 248 5.38 -18.04 -1.02
C PRO A 248 6.03 -16.80 -0.39
N PHE A 249 5.27 -15.75 -0.10
CA PHE A 249 5.79 -14.52 0.49
C PHE A 249 4.70 -13.76 1.25
N ALA A 250 5.13 -12.94 2.21
CA ALA A 250 4.26 -12.02 2.94
C ALA A 250 3.75 -10.88 2.03
N ALA A 251 2.43 -10.77 1.91
CA ALA A 251 1.75 -9.63 1.32
C ALA A 251 0.38 -9.41 1.95
N VAL A 252 0.00 -8.14 2.07
CA VAL A 252 -1.35 -7.72 2.45
C VAL A 252 -1.72 -6.54 1.57
N CYS A 253 -2.96 -6.52 1.09
CA CYS A 253 -3.51 -5.40 0.34
C CYS A 253 -5.00 -5.29 0.68
N PRO A 254 -5.47 -4.15 1.22
CA PRO A 254 -6.89 -3.82 1.13
C PRO A 254 -7.23 -3.68 -0.35
N ALA A 255 -8.14 -4.53 -0.85
CA ALA A 255 -8.41 -4.68 -2.26
C ALA A 255 -9.85 -4.23 -2.59
N PRO A 256 -10.08 -2.94 -2.86
CA PRO A 256 -11.39 -2.44 -3.27
C PRO A 256 -11.90 -3.08 -4.57
N PHE A 257 -10.99 -3.58 -5.41
CA PHE A 257 -11.28 -4.20 -6.72
C PHE A 257 -11.07 -5.72 -6.71
N PHE A 258 -11.21 -6.36 -5.55
CA PHE A 258 -10.84 -7.77 -5.36
C PHE A 258 -11.54 -8.71 -6.35
N ASP A 259 -12.86 -8.64 -6.47
CA ASP A 259 -13.67 -9.42 -7.42
C ASP A 259 -14.87 -8.65 -7.99
N THR A 260 -14.92 -7.35 -7.71
CA THR A 260 -15.93 -6.44 -8.23
C THR A 260 -15.23 -5.31 -8.96
N GLU A 261 -15.62 -5.07 -10.21
CA GLU A 261 -15.13 -3.94 -11.00
C GLU A 261 -15.74 -2.62 -10.51
N LEU A 262 -14.94 -1.55 -10.55
CA LEU A 262 -15.40 -0.18 -10.31
C LEU A 262 -15.28 0.61 -11.62
N PRO A 263 -16.40 0.86 -12.34
CA PRO A 263 -16.39 1.77 -13.48
C PRO A 263 -16.28 3.22 -13.00
N MET A 264 -15.36 3.98 -13.62
CA MET A 264 -15.18 5.41 -13.41
C MET A 264 -15.48 6.12 -14.73
N ALA A 265 -16.60 6.86 -14.81
CA ALA A 265 -16.92 7.68 -15.98
C ALA A 265 -15.95 8.87 -16.10
N PRO A 266 -15.89 9.56 -17.25
CA PRO A 266 -15.12 10.80 -17.39
C PRO A 266 -15.45 11.81 -16.29
N GLY A 267 -14.42 12.28 -15.58
CA GLY A 267 -14.53 13.21 -14.45
C GLY A 267 -14.86 12.57 -13.10
N ASP A 268 -15.16 11.26 -13.05
CA ASP A 268 -15.38 10.57 -11.77
C ASP A 268 -14.09 10.52 -10.96
N THR A 269 -14.23 10.72 -9.65
CA THR A 269 -13.12 10.63 -8.69
C THR A 269 -13.40 9.52 -7.70
N VAL A 270 -12.40 8.66 -7.47
CA VAL A 270 -12.43 7.67 -6.40
C VAL A 270 -11.45 8.07 -5.32
N THR A 271 -11.84 7.87 -4.06
CA THR A 271 -10.96 8.08 -2.90
C THR A 271 -10.75 6.76 -2.17
N LEU A 272 -9.49 6.43 -1.88
CA LEU A 272 -9.08 5.27 -1.09
C LEU A 272 -8.28 5.75 0.13
N ARG A 273 -8.66 5.27 1.31
CA ARG A 273 -8.04 5.64 2.58
C ARG A 273 -7.67 4.41 3.39
N HIS A 274 -6.43 4.31 3.82
CA HIS A 274 -5.92 3.17 4.57
C HIS A 274 -4.94 3.63 5.64
N ALA A 275 -4.77 2.82 6.68
CA ALA A 275 -3.69 3.01 7.63
C ALA A 275 -2.92 1.70 7.86
N VAL A 276 -1.64 1.82 8.19
CA VAL A 276 -0.76 0.71 8.53
C VAL A 276 -0.03 1.04 9.82
N ALA A 277 -0.42 0.40 10.92
CA ALA A 277 0.35 0.44 12.15
C ALA A 277 1.49 -0.59 12.06
N VAL A 278 2.69 -0.19 12.47
CA VAL A 278 3.86 -1.06 12.59
C VAL A 278 4.20 -1.18 14.07
N CYS A 279 4.10 -2.41 14.58
CA CYS A 279 4.30 -2.74 15.99
C CYS A 279 5.54 -3.62 16.18
N ASN A 280 6.35 -3.31 17.18
CA ASN A 280 7.37 -4.23 17.67
C ASN A 280 6.68 -5.46 18.29
N GLY A 281 7.21 -6.65 18.04
CA GLY A 281 6.75 -7.89 18.67
C GLY A 281 5.48 -8.48 18.04
N ASP A 282 5.00 -9.54 18.69
CA ASP A 282 3.74 -10.19 18.39
C ASP A 282 2.61 -9.57 19.21
N THR A 283 1.68 -8.91 18.55
CA THR A 283 0.55 -8.26 19.22
C THR A 283 -0.57 -9.23 19.60
N GLY A 284 -0.62 -10.42 18.97
CA GLY A 284 -1.83 -11.23 18.92
C GLY A 284 -3.05 -10.46 18.36
N ILE A 285 -4.23 -11.06 18.49
CA ILE A 285 -5.50 -10.47 18.00
C ILE A 285 -5.90 -9.22 18.80
N GLU A 286 -5.84 -9.28 20.13
CA GLU A 286 -6.26 -8.16 21.00
C GLU A 286 -5.37 -6.92 20.80
N GLY A 287 -4.06 -7.10 20.75
CA GLY A 287 -3.13 -6.01 20.49
C GLY A 287 -3.28 -5.46 19.06
N ALA A 288 -3.53 -6.32 18.08
CA ALA A 288 -3.79 -5.88 16.70
C ALA A 288 -5.08 -5.06 16.60
N ALA A 289 -6.16 -5.47 17.27
CA ALA A 289 -7.41 -4.71 17.31
C ALA A 289 -7.21 -3.32 17.93
N LYS A 290 -6.48 -3.22 19.05
CA LYS A 290 -6.15 -1.93 19.66
C LYS A 290 -5.30 -1.04 18.74
N ALA A 291 -4.32 -1.61 18.05
CA ALA A 291 -3.52 -0.87 17.08
C ALA A 291 -4.36 -0.40 15.88
N ALA A 292 -5.31 -1.20 15.41
CA ALA A 292 -6.25 -0.83 14.36
C ALA A 292 -7.15 0.34 14.77
N GLU A 293 -7.68 0.35 16.01
CA GLU A 293 -8.48 1.46 16.53
C GLU A 293 -7.69 2.77 16.56
N LEU A 294 -6.45 2.73 17.03
CA LEU A 294 -5.56 3.90 17.03
C LEU A 294 -5.22 4.35 15.60
N ALA A 295 -4.94 3.41 14.70
CA ALA A 295 -4.65 3.70 13.30
C ALA A 295 -5.85 4.33 12.58
N ALA A 296 -7.07 3.85 12.84
CA ALA A 296 -8.31 4.43 12.33
C ALA A 296 -8.51 5.87 12.84
N ALA A 297 -8.20 6.14 14.11
CA ALA A 297 -8.30 7.47 14.69
C ALA A 297 -7.31 8.46 14.07
N GLU A 298 -6.07 8.04 13.77
CA GLU A 298 -5.11 8.88 13.04
C GLU A 298 -5.52 9.06 11.57
N LEU A 299 -6.03 8.01 10.91
CA LEU A 299 -6.53 8.10 9.54
C LEU A 299 -7.68 9.10 9.41
N ALA A 300 -8.61 9.14 10.37
CA ALA A 300 -9.72 10.09 10.37
C ALA A 300 -9.27 11.57 10.48
N ARG A 301 -8.03 11.83 10.92
CA ARG A 301 -7.44 13.18 10.96
C ARG A 301 -6.76 13.56 9.64
N LEU A 302 -6.47 12.58 8.77
CA LEU A 302 -5.88 12.79 7.45
C LEU A 302 -6.99 13.17 6.46
N GLY A 303 -7.20 14.48 6.29
CA GLY A 303 -8.28 15.07 5.48
C GLY A 303 -8.50 14.46 4.09
#